data_AF-M1XH18-F1
#
_entry.id   AF-M1XH18-F1
#
_cell.length_a   1.000
_cell.length_b   1.000
_cell.length_c   1.000
_cell.angle_alpha   90.00
_cell.angle_beta   90.00
_cell.angle_gamma   90.00
#
_symmetry.space_group_name_H-M   'P 1'
#
loop_
_entity.id
_entity.type
_entity.pdbx_description
1 polymer ?
#
loop_
_entity_poly.entity_id
_entity_poly.type
_entity_poly.pdbx_seq_one_letter_code
_entity_poly.pdbx_strand_id
1 'polypeptide(L)'
;MTQTNPSFNPSPRYKSKKGWYKDKPPKEKGGMPTEVEIAGPIVIENKFIDPKTNTEKVIITDEDQKEIVESSDILTTQKLPSLMKYGFSINEKYTKDLGYALQQMRNQLPISYLYEGVGILETPFGPIVSLSEIYTTKEFDNKSPSDAICDNAYDLTPKGTFDNWFNMYLKEVKGSLLLELAVVFGISALVTSFLKHKHETEFAGIIFSFTGQSSTGKSTAASLAVSVAGNPTKGNETLFRNWNATRNALEGYLSNNFGIPIVFDELSSATFRDTTGLLYSITEGQGRQRSNVHGEVKTPKNWGTSVISTSEHSIFNDSAQNDGLRVRTIEINEQFTTNATNADNIKKAVALNYGHVLPLVAKYLINREDEVIQWFYKEVDWFEAKLKDDKSNTGNRMFKRYAVITTSAKILGRVLATNIDIAKIRDYFIDYHGHTISERSLADKAIDVIIQFVAQNRGKFSDEGALKNMFENYGLISLKDDHIEVKIIANVFKQMLNNHQFQDVNNVVNALRDKGFILADRGRQTTKRSVKDNSGKKQSLVFYHLKLDVEFASILGLTKDKSLLQNWTPSNDNKAAKELFKSANEGIGPSGVHEDF
;
A
#
# COMPACT_ATOMS: atom_id res chain seq x y z
N MET A 1 -24.25 -72.69 2.19
CA MET A 1 -23.85 -71.63 1.24
C MET A 1 -25.11 -71.03 0.65
N THR A 2 -25.65 -70.00 1.29
CA THR A 2 -26.78 -69.21 0.80
C THR A 2 -26.26 -68.26 -0.28
N GLN A 3 -26.51 -68.58 -1.55
CA GLN A 3 -26.29 -67.66 -2.66
C GLN A 3 -27.28 -66.50 -2.52
N THR A 4 -26.76 -65.30 -2.27
CA THR A 4 -27.48 -64.05 -2.35
C THR A 4 -27.94 -63.83 -3.79
N ASN A 5 -29.24 -63.89 -4.04
CA ASN A 5 -29.83 -63.36 -5.29
C ASN A 5 -29.35 -61.90 -5.46
N PRO A 6 -28.78 -61.50 -6.62
CA PRO A 6 -28.53 -60.10 -6.89
C PRO A 6 -29.88 -59.37 -6.95
N SER A 7 -30.15 -58.55 -5.94
CA SER A 7 -31.36 -57.74 -5.86
C SER A 7 -31.41 -56.78 -7.05
N PHE A 8 -32.42 -56.90 -7.91
CA PHE A 8 -32.69 -55.93 -8.98
C PHE A 8 -32.83 -54.54 -8.38
N ASN A 9 -31.95 -53.61 -8.75
CA ASN A 9 -32.03 -52.22 -8.30
C ASN A 9 -32.31 -51.30 -9.50
N PRO A 10 -33.56 -50.81 -9.66
CA PRO A 10 -33.92 -49.93 -10.76
C PRO A 10 -33.35 -48.52 -10.63
N SER A 11 -32.79 -48.17 -9.47
CA SER A 11 -32.19 -46.86 -9.24
C SER A 11 -30.72 -46.82 -9.69
N PRO A 12 -30.26 -45.70 -10.27
CA PRO A 12 -28.85 -45.50 -10.54
C PRO A 12 -27.98 -45.69 -9.29
N ARG A 13 -26.85 -46.37 -9.44
CA ARG A 13 -25.83 -46.56 -8.41
C ARG A 13 -24.50 -46.02 -8.90
N TYR A 14 -23.82 -45.28 -8.03
CA TYR A 14 -22.48 -44.80 -8.29
C TYR A 14 -21.45 -45.88 -7.92
N LYS A 15 -20.47 -46.09 -8.81
CA LYS A 15 -19.28 -46.90 -8.55
C LYS A 15 -18.06 -45.99 -8.66
N SER A 16 -17.35 -45.80 -7.55
CA SER A 16 -16.18 -44.92 -7.49
C SER A 16 -15.18 -45.24 -8.61
N LYS A 17 -14.67 -44.17 -9.24
CA LYS A 17 -13.78 -44.16 -10.42
C LYS A 17 -14.29 -44.85 -11.67
N LYS A 18 -15.51 -45.39 -11.67
CA LYS A 18 -16.11 -46.09 -12.82
C LYS A 18 -17.29 -45.33 -13.41
N GLY A 19 -18.16 -44.79 -12.56
CA GLY A 19 -19.32 -44.00 -13.00
C GLY A 19 -20.65 -44.52 -12.49
N TRP A 20 -21.71 -44.10 -13.17
CA TRP A 20 -23.09 -44.40 -12.81
C TRP A 20 -23.63 -45.57 -13.63
N TYR A 21 -24.26 -46.52 -12.93
CA TYR A 21 -24.83 -47.72 -13.52
C TYR A 21 -26.28 -47.92 -13.09
N LYS A 22 -27.11 -48.53 -13.94
CA LYS A 22 -28.51 -48.88 -13.64
C LYS A 22 -28.82 -50.28 -14.13
N ASP A 23 -29.60 -51.04 -13.38
CA ASP A 23 -30.05 -52.37 -13.81
C ASP A 23 -31.24 -52.25 -14.77
N LYS A 24 -31.19 -53.00 -15.87
CA LYS A 24 -32.33 -53.25 -16.74
C LYS A 24 -33.01 -54.56 -16.38
N PRO A 25 -34.35 -54.61 -16.45
CA PRO A 25 -35.06 -55.86 -16.26
C PRO A 25 -34.62 -56.89 -17.32
N PRO A 26 -34.57 -58.17 -16.96
CA PRO A 26 -34.28 -59.25 -17.90
C PRO A 26 -35.30 -59.27 -19.03
N LYS A 27 -34.85 -59.62 -20.24
CA LYS A 27 -35.72 -59.75 -21.42
C LYS A 27 -36.65 -60.96 -21.36
N GLU A 28 -36.32 -61.95 -20.53
CA GLU A 28 -37.06 -63.20 -20.36
C GLU A 28 -37.46 -63.43 -18.90
N LYS A 29 -38.61 -64.08 -18.66
CA LYS A 29 -39.08 -64.41 -17.31
C LYS A 29 -38.07 -65.36 -16.62
N GLY A 30 -37.47 -64.90 -15.53
CA GLY A 30 -36.45 -65.65 -14.77
C GLY A 30 -35.00 -65.35 -15.13
N GLY A 31 -34.73 -64.46 -16.10
CA GLY A 31 -33.38 -64.04 -16.45
C GLY A 31 -32.74 -63.10 -15.42
N MET A 32 -31.42 -62.91 -15.50
CA MET A 32 -30.72 -61.94 -14.64
C MET A 32 -30.84 -60.50 -15.16
N PRO A 33 -30.91 -59.48 -14.27
CA PRO A 33 -30.81 -58.09 -14.66
C PRO A 33 -29.51 -57.80 -15.42
N THR A 34 -29.56 -56.89 -16.39
CA THR A 34 -28.35 -56.42 -17.09
C THR A 34 -27.99 -55.02 -16.61
N GLU A 35 -26.80 -54.87 -16.05
CA GLU A 35 -26.27 -53.57 -15.66
C GLU A 35 -25.85 -52.77 -16.91
N VAL A 36 -26.23 -51.49 -16.95
CA VAL A 36 -25.87 -50.58 -18.05
C VAL A 36 -25.24 -49.32 -17.47
N GLU A 37 -24.13 -48.90 -18.07
CA GLU A 37 -23.51 -47.61 -17.77
C GLU A 37 -24.36 -46.47 -18.30
N ILE A 38 -24.71 -45.54 -17.41
CA ILE A 38 -25.54 -44.37 -17.75
C ILE A 38 -24.73 -43.07 -17.76
N ALA A 39 -23.58 -43.03 -17.09
CA ALA A 39 -22.59 -41.97 -17.19
C ALA A 39 -21.24 -42.47 -16.65
N GLY A 40 -20.16 -41.78 -17.03
CA GLY A 40 -18.86 -41.92 -16.38
C GLY A 40 -18.87 -41.33 -14.95
N PRO A 41 -17.70 -41.17 -14.32
CA PRO A 41 -17.57 -40.55 -13.00
C PRO A 41 -18.11 -39.11 -13.00
N ILE A 42 -19.20 -38.88 -12.25
CA ILE A 42 -19.77 -37.56 -11.98
C ILE A 42 -20.19 -37.56 -10.53
N VAL A 43 -19.49 -36.80 -9.69
CA VAL A 43 -19.76 -36.69 -8.26
C VAL A 43 -20.05 -35.23 -7.92
N ILE A 44 -21.06 -35.01 -7.09
CA ILE A 44 -21.28 -33.71 -6.47
C ILE A 44 -20.48 -33.72 -5.18
N GLU A 45 -19.40 -32.96 -5.13
CA GLU A 45 -18.47 -32.92 -4.01
C GLU A 45 -18.95 -31.94 -2.94
N ASN A 46 -19.46 -30.78 -3.36
CA ASN A 46 -19.93 -29.75 -2.46
C ASN A 46 -21.08 -28.93 -3.07
N LYS A 47 -21.84 -28.21 -2.23
CA LYS A 47 -22.82 -27.20 -2.67
C LYS A 47 -22.72 -25.96 -1.81
N PHE A 48 -22.95 -24.79 -2.40
CA PHE A 48 -22.90 -23.51 -1.70
C PHE A 48 -23.80 -22.47 -2.35
N ILE A 49 -24.13 -21.41 -1.62
CA ILE A 49 -24.86 -20.26 -2.18
C ILE A 49 -23.85 -19.23 -2.68
N ASP A 50 -23.93 -18.85 -3.96
CA ASP A 50 -23.15 -17.75 -4.50
C ASP A 50 -23.72 -16.43 -3.96
N PRO A 51 -22.94 -15.63 -3.20
CA PRO A 51 -23.43 -14.39 -2.61
C PRO A 51 -23.75 -13.30 -3.66
N LYS A 52 -23.13 -13.35 -4.85
CA LYS A 52 -23.37 -12.36 -5.92
C LYS A 52 -24.72 -12.56 -6.61
N THR A 53 -25.10 -13.81 -6.85
CA THR A 53 -26.32 -14.15 -7.60
C THR A 53 -27.45 -14.64 -6.70
N ASN A 54 -27.16 -14.96 -5.44
CA ASN A 54 -28.06 -15.62 -4.50
C ASN A 54 -28.64 -16.93 -5.06
N THR A 55 -27.83 -17.65 -5.84
CA THR A 55 -28.18 -18.95 -6.42
C THR A 55 -27.27 -20.03 -5.88
N GLU A 56 -27.81 -21.23 -5.69
CA GLU A 56 -26.97 -22.36 -5.30
C GLU A 56 -26.11 -22.85 -6.47
N LYS A 57 -24.82 -23.06 -6.20
CA LYS A 57 -23.86 -23.73 -7.07
C LYS A 57 -23.41 -25.05 -6.46
N VAL A 58 -22.92 -25.93 -7.33
CA VAL A 58 -22.36 -27.24 -7.00
C VAL A 58 -20.95 -27.36 -7.55
N ILE A 59 -20.09 -28.01 -6.77
CA ILE A 59 -18.77 -28.49 -7.23
C ILE A 59 -18.95 -29.89 -7.77
N ILE A 60 -18.59 -30.10 -9.05
CA ILE A 60 -18.73 -31.36 -9.77
C ILE A 60 -17.34 -31.87 -10.14
N THR A 61 -17.04 -33.12 -9.77
CA THR A 61 -15.76 -33.77 -10.04
C THR A 61 -15.91 -35.13 -10.71
N ASP A 62 -14.86 -35.59 -11.38
CA ASP A 62 -14.70 -36.96 -11.88
C ASP A 62 -13.99 -37.91 -10.88
N GLU A 63 -13.75 -37.48 -9.64
CA GLU A 63 -12.92 -38.17 -8.63
C GLU A 63 -11.43 -38.32 -9.00
N ASP A 64 -10.96 -37.62 -10.04
CA ASP A 64 -9.54 -37.56 -10.41
C ASP A 64 -9.02 -36.11 -10.41
N GLN A 65 -8.84 -35.47 -11.58
CA GLN A 65 -8.26 -34.11 -11.67
C GLN A 65 -9.27 -33.04 -12.07
N LYS A 66 -10.48 -33.42 -12.51
CA LYS A 66 -11.43 -32.44 -13.01
C LYS A 66 -12.33 -31.98 -11.89
N GLU A 67 -12.39 -30.67 -11.73
CA GLU A 67 -13.34 -30.00 -10.86
C GLU A 67 -13.95 -28.82 -11.63
N ILE A 68 -15.27 -28.69 -11.60
CA ILE A 68 -15.97 -27.55 -12.16
C ILE A 68 -17.00 -27.03 -11.17
N VAL A 69 -17.27 -25.73 -11.26
CA VAL A 69 -18.29 -25.05 -10.46
C VAL A 69 -19.41 -24.59 -11.38
N GLU A 70 -20.63 -25.05 -11.13
CA GLU A 70 -21.80 -24.73 -11.96
C GLU A 70 -23.02 -24.39 -11.10
N SER A 71 -23.95 -23.60 -11.65
CA SER A 71 -25.25 -23.39 -11.03
C SER A 71 -26.00 -24.72 -10.90
N SER A 72 -26.70 -24.93 -9.80
CA SER A 72 -27.33 -26.23 -9.48
C SER A 72 -28.40 -26.67 -10.49
N ASP A 73 -28.89 -25.75 -11.32
CA ASP A 73 -29.78 -26.07 -12.44
C ASP A 73 -29.10 -26.88 -13.56
N ILE A 74 -27.77 -27.02 -13.54
CA ILE A 74 -27.01 -27.96 -14.36
C ILE A 74 -27.48 -29.40 -14.17
N LEU A 75 -28.04 -29.74 -13.00
CA LEU A 75 -28.55 -31.08 -12.68
C LEU A 75 -29.94 -31.37 -13.26
N THR A 76 -30.54 -30.41 -13.97
CA THR A 76 -31.81 -30.60 -14.68
C THR A 76 -31.61 -31.44 -15.94
N THR A 77 -32.63 -32.18 -16.36
CA THR A 77 -32.56 -33.01 -17.57
C THR A 77 -32.19 -32.22 -18.82
N GLN A 78 -32.56 -30.93 -18.88
CA GLN A 78 -32.25 -30.08 -20.02
C GLN A 78 -30.78 -29.66 -20.06
N LYS A 79 -30.17 -29.34 -18.90
CA LYS A 79 -28.80 -28.80 -18.83
C LYS A 79 -27.74 -29.87 -18.59
N LEU A 80 -28.10 -31.01 -18.00
CA LEU A 80 -27.16 -32.07 -17.63
C LEU A 80 -26.25 -32.55 -18.78
N PRO A 81 -26.74 -32.74 -20.03
CA PRO A 81 -25.88 -33.11 -21.15
C PRO A 81 -24.77 -32.09 -21.46
N SER A 82 -24.93 -30.82 -21.06
CA SER A 82 -23.90 -29.80 -21.27
C SER A 82 -22.63 -30.05 -20.47
N LEU A 83 -22.64 -30.93 -19.45
CA LEU A 83 -21.43 -31.40 -18.78
C LEU A 83 -20.44 -32.09 -19.74
N MET A 84 -20.92 -32.62 -20.87
CA MET A 84 -20.05 -33.17 -21.92
C MET A 84 -19.08 -32.13 -22.50
N LYS A 85 -19.42 -30.83 -22.47
CA LYS A 85 -18.51 -29.74 -22.89
C LYS A 85 -17.27 -29.64 -21.99
N TYR A 86 -17.40 -30.08 -20.74
CA TYR A 86 -16.29 -30.19 -19.79
C TYR A 86 -15.63 -31.57 -19.83
N GLY A 87 -16.05 -32.47 -20.72
CA GLY A 87 -15.47 -33.79 -20.91
C GLY A 87 -16.02 -34.89 -19.99
N PHE A 88 -17.15 -34.69 -19.33
CA PHE A 88 -17.88 -35.78 -18.67
C PHE A 88 -18.60 -36.66 -19.71
N SER A 89 -18.75 -37.96 -19.45
CA SER A 89 -19.49 -38.87 -20.33
C SER A 89 -20.89 -39.14 -19.80
N ILE A 90 -21.92 -38.90 -20.62
CA ILE A 90 -23.33 -39.09 -20.24
C ILE A 90 -24.07 -39.86 -21.34
N ASN A 91 -24.83 -40.88 -20.96
CA ASN A 91 -25.75 -41.56 -21.86
C ASN A 91 -27.11 -40.85 -21.82
N GLU A 92 -27.39 -40.04 -22.83
CA GLU A 92 -28.56 -39.15 -22.88
C GLU A 92 -29.91 -39.88 -22.76
N LYS A 93 -29.94 -41.21 -23.03
CA LYS A 93 -31.14 -42.04 -22.82
C LYS A 93 -31.60 -42.05 -21.35
N TYR A 94 -30.69 -41.84 -20.39
CA TYR A 94 -30.96 -41.94 -18.96
C TYR A 94 -30.79 -40.62 -18.21
N THR A 95 -30.76 -39.48 -18.90
CA THR A 95 -30.56 -38.16 -18.29
C THR A 95 -31.55 -37.84 -17.16
N LYS A 96 -32.80 -38.32 -17.26
CA LYS A 96 -33.79 -38.18 -16.18
C LYS A 96 -33.38 -38.92 -14.90
N ASP A 97 -32.97 -40.18 -15.06
CA ASP A 97 -32.53 -41.03 -13.94
C ASP A 97 -31.24 -40.47 -13.31
N LEU A 98 -30.26 -40.14 -14.15
CA LEU A 98 -28.98 -39.59 -13.72
C LEU A 98 -29.16 -38.24 -13.00
N GLY A 99 -29.94 -37.32 -13.59
CA GLY A 99 -30.18 -36.00 -13.00
C GLY A 99 -30.86 -36.10 -11.63
N TYR A 100 -31.82 -37.02 -11.46
CA TYR A 100 -32.43 -37.27 -10.16
C TYR A 100 -31.41 -37.86 -9.16
N ALA A 101 -30.58 -38.81 -9.58
CA ALA A 101 -29.56 -39.40 -8.71
C ALA A 101 -28.52 -38.37 -8.22
N LEU A 102 -28.06 -37.48 -9.11
CA LEU A 102 -27.15 -36.39 -8.76
C LEU A 102 -27.82 -35.36 -7.83
N GLN A 103 -29.10 -35.06 -8.01
CA GLN A 103 -29.85 -34.21 -7.08
C GLN A 103 -29.96 -34.84 -5.69
N GLN A 104 -30.17 -36.17 -5.61
CA GLN A 104 -30.18 -36.88 -4.32
C GLN A 104 -28.81 -36.84 -3.64
N MET A 105 -27.73 -37.04 -4.39
CA MET A 105 -26.35 -36.89 -3.89
C MET A 105 -26.12 -35.47 -3.36
N ARG A 106 -26.47 -34.44 -4.12
CA ARG A 106 -26.43 -33.03 -3.72
C ARG A 106 -27.27 -32.74 -2.46
N ASN A 107 -28.43 -33.39 -2.30
CA ASN A 107 -29.30 -33.16 -1.14
C ASN A 107 -28.70 -33.68 0.17
N GLN A 108 -27.81 -34.67 0.13
CA GLN A 108 -27.16 -35.23 1.31
C GLN A 108 -25.99 -34.36 1.81
N LEU A 109 -25.46 -33.46 0.97
CA LEU A 109 -24.38 -32.56 1.35
C LEU A 109 -24.87 -31.41 2.26
N PRO A 110 -24.05 -30.93 3.21
CA PRO A 110 -24.32 -29.65 3.88
C PRO A 110 -24.20 -28.48 2.91
N ILE A 111 -24.79 -27.33 3.23
CA ILE A 111 -24.58 -26.10 2.47
C ILE A 111 -23.30 -25.45 2.98
N SER A 112 -22.31 -25.32 2.10
CA SER A 112 -21.08 -24.56 2.33
C SER A 112 -21.25 -23.09 2.00
N TYR A 113 -20.32 -22.27 2.48
CA TYR A 113 -20.32 -20.83 2.28
C TYR A 113 -19.12 -20.43 1.41
N LEU A 114 -19.40 -19.65 0.36
CA LEU A 114 -18.37 -19.06 -0.49
C LEU A 114 -17.97 -17.70 0.08
N TYR A 115 -16.68 -17.54 0.37
CA TYR A 115 -16.06 -16.30 0.79
C TYR A 115 -15.17 -15.76 -0.32
N GLU A 116 -15.31 -14.48 -0.64
CA GLU A 116 -14.51 -13.85 -1.69
C GLU A 116 -13.34 -13.10 -1.09
N GLY A 117 -12.12 -13.50 -1.44
CA GLY A 117 -10.91 -12.77 -1.05
C GLY A 117 -9.78 -13.63 -0.50
N VAL A 118 -8.72 -12.92 -0.10
CA VAL A 118 -7.48 -13.49 0.44
C VAL A 118 -7.03 -12.74 1.69
N GLY A 119 -6.17 -13.37 2.48
CA GLY A 119 -5.77 -12.87 3.80
C GLY A 119 -6.83 -13.24 4.83
N ILE A 120 -7.13 -12.33 5.77
CA ILE A 120 -8.07 -12.61 6.86
C ILE A 120 -9.49 -12.31 6.39
N LEU A 121 -10.34 -13.33 6.37
CA LEU A 121 -11.73 -13.22 5.99
C LEU A 121 -12.63 -13.41 7.21
N GLU A 122 -13.56 -12.48 7.36
CA GLU A 122 -14.61 -12.57 8.36
C GLU A 122 -15.67 -13.56 7.91
N THR A 123 -16.07 -14.45 8.81
CA THR A 123 -17.20 -15.34 8.59
C THR A 123 -18.16 -15.28 9.78
N PRO A 124 -19.44 -15.65 9.60
CA PRO A 124 -20.38 -15.78 10.71
C PRO A 124 -19.95 -16.78 11.80
N PHE A 125 -19.00 -17.66 11.50
CA PHE A 125 -18.53 -18.73 12.37
C PHE A 125 -17.16 -18.44 12.99
N GLY A 126 -16.59 -17.27 12.74
CA GLY A 126 -15.24 -16.89 13.17
C GLY A 126 -14.31 -16.66 11.98
N PRO A 127 -13.16 -16.01 12.18
CA PRO A 127 -12.25 -15.66 11.09
C PRO A 127 -11.56 -16.88 10.51
N ILE A 128 -11.23 -16.81 9.22
CA ILE A 128 -10.36 -17.75 8.50
C ILE A 128 -9.23 -16.98 7.81
N VAL A 129 -8.13 -17.67 7.49
CA VAL A 129 -7.06 -17.11 6.65
C VAL A 129 -7.06 -17.82 5.30
N SER A 130 -7.43 -17.10 4.25
CA SER A 130 -7.46 -17.56 2.86
C SER A 130 -6.14 -17.25 2.16
N LEU A 131 -5.33 -18.28 1.89
CA LEU A 131 -4.13 -18.22 1.05
C LEU A 131 -4.30 -19.15 -0.15
N SER A 132 -3.27 -19.87 -0.60
CA SER A 132 -3.44 -21.00 -1.54
C SER A 132 -4.29 -22.13 -0.95
N GLU A 133 -4.28 -22.23 0.38
CA GLU A 133 -5.10 -23.12 1.19
C GLU A 133 -5.84 -22.27 2.23
N ILE A 134 -6.88 -22.86 2.81
CA ILE A 134 -7.68 -22.21 3.86
C ILE A 134 -7.16 -22.68 5.22
N TYR A 135 -6.82 -21.73 6.08
CA TYR A 135 -6.42 -21.97 7.46
C TYR A 135 -7.54 -21.52 8.39
N THR A 136 -8.19 -22.47 9.04
CA THR A 136 -9.30 -22.22 9.95
C THR A 136 -8.82 -21.93 11.36
N THR A 137 -9.61 -21.15 12.10
CA THR A 137 -9.41 -20.94 13.53
C THR A 137 -10.21 -21.96 14.33
N LYS A 138 -9.81 -22.18 15.59
CA LYS A 138 -10.60 -23.01 16.52
C LYS A 138 -12.04 -22.52 16.67
N GLU A 139 -12.28 -21.22 16.53
CA GLU A 139 -13.62 -20.66 16.57
C GLU A 139 -14.44 -21.14 15.37
N PHE A 140 -13.88 -21.02 14.16
CA PHE A 140 -14.49 -21.51 12.93
C PHE A 140 -14.77 -23.01 12.99
N ASP A 141 -13.78 -23.82 13.36
CA ASP A 141 -13.92 -25.28 13.42
C ASP A 141 -15.00 -25.73 14.40
N ASN A 142 -15.21 -25.00 15.50
CA ASN A 142 -16.22 -25.33 16.50
C ASN A 142 -17.64 -24.87 16.13
N LYS A 143 -17.78 -23.84 15.28
CA LYS A 143 -19.06 -23.19 14.97
C LYS A 143 -19.58 -23.46 13.56
N SER A 144 -18.70 -23.70 12.60
CA SER A 144 -19.08 -23.84 11.19
C SER A 144 -19.75 -25.20 10.93
N PRO A 145 -20.88 -25.23 10.21
CA PRO A 145 -21.57 -26.47 9.85
C PRO A 145 -20.92 -27.23 8.69
N SER A 146 -19.92 -26.62 8.02
CA SER A 146 -19.28 -27.13 6.81
C SER A 146 -17.89 -26.51 6.62
N ASP A 147 -17.13 -27.04 5.67
CA ASP A 147 -15.89 -26.43 5.22
C ASP A 147 -16.14 -25.08 4.52
N ALA A 148 -15.14 -24.20 4.61
CA ALA A 148 -15.14 -22.94 3.88
C ALA A 148 -14.70 -23.14 2.43
N ILE A 149 -15.27 -22.37 1.52
CA ILE A 149 -14.81 -22.28 0.13
C ILE A 149 -14.39 -20.83 -0.11
N CYS A 150 -13.22 -20.63 -0.72
CA CYS A 150 -12.70 -19.30 -1.03
C CYS A 150 -12.49 -19.12 -2.52
N ASP A 151 -12.86 -17.96 -3.06
CA ASP A 151 -12.50 -17.53 -4.41
C ASP A 151 -11.26 -16.62 -4.36
N ASN A 152 -10.18 -17.08 -4.98
CA ASN A 152 -8.86 -16.44 -4.93
C ASN A 152 -8.50 -15.77 -6.25
N ALA A 153 -8.27 -14.45 -6.21
CA ALA A 153 -7.90 -13.68 -7.40
C ALA A 153 -6.39 -13.65 -7.71
N TYR A 154 -5.57 -14.42 -6.98
CA TYR A 154 -4.12 -14.39 -7.06
C TYR A 154 -3.49 -15.79 -7.18
N ASP A 155 -2.35 -15.86 -7.87
CA ASP A 155 -1.47 -17.03 -7.89
C ASP A 155 -0.65 -17.10 -6.59
N LEU A 156 -1.23 -17.71 -5.57
CA LEU A 156 -0.61 -17.96 -4.27
C LEU A 156 -0.03 -19.37 -4.15
N THR A 157 -0.21 -20.22 -5.16
CA THR A 157 0.20 -21.63 -5.12
C THR A 157 1.72 -21.72 -4.89
N PRO A 158 2.18 -22.45 -3.86
CA PRO A 158 3.60 -22.59 -3.62
C PRO A 158 4.31 -23.22 -4.82
N LYS A 159 5.45 -22.64 -5.21
CA LYS A 159 6.31 -23.18 -6.27
C LYS A 159 7.70 -23.46 -5.70
N GLY A 160 8.34 -24.53 -6.16
CA GLY A 160 9.66 -24.92 -5.66
C GLY A 160 9.60 -25.42 -4.22
N THR A 161 10.63 -25.13 -3.42
CA THR A 161 10.70 -25.61 -2.03
C THR A 161 11.02 -24.49 -1.04
N PHE A 162 10.50 -24.64 0.19
CA PHE A 162 10.87 -23.78 1.31
C PHE A 162 12.38 -23.77 1.54
N ASP A 163 13.04 -24.93 1.49
CA ASP A 163 14.48 -25.05 1.73
C ASP A 163 15.31 -24.20 0.76
N ASN A 164 14.94 -24.16 -0.52
CA ASN A 164 15.64 -23.34 -1.50
C ASN A 164 15.42 -21.84 -1.24
N TRP A 165 14.19 -21.43 -0.90
CA TRP A 165 13.91 -20.05 -0.51
C TRP A 165 14.68 -19.67 0.76
N PHE A 166 14.71 -20.54 1.76
CA PHE A 166 15.40 -20.32 3.02
C PHE A 166 16.93 -20.31 2.86
N ASN A 167 17.48 -21.16 2.00
CA ASN A 167 18.90 -21.12 1.63
C ASN A 167 19.28 -19.79 0.98
N MET A 168 18.43 -19.23 0.12
CA MET A 168 18.63 -17.89 -0.40
C MET A 168 18.55 -16.86 0.72
N TYR A 169 17.57 -16.95 1.62
CA TYR A 169 17.47 -16.04 2.76
C TYR A 169 18.76 -16.03 3.59
N LEU A 170 19.30 -17.21 3.93
CA LEU A 170 20.53 -17.32 4.73
C LEU A 170 21.77 -16.77 4.03
N LYS A 171 21.88 -16.93 2.70
CA LYS A 171 23.08 -16.55 1.93
C LYS A 171 23.06 -15.11 1.44
N GLU A 172 21.88 -14.61 1.05
CA GLU A 172 21.74 -13.38 0.28
C GLU A 172 21.01 -12.26 1.05
N VAL A 173 20.23 -12.61 2.07
CA VAL A 173 19.35 -11.67 2.81
C VAL A 173 19.82 -11.45 4.23
N LYS A 174 20.10 -12.54 4.96
CA LYS A 174 20.44 -12.49 6.39
C LYS A 174 21.67 -11.62 6.65
N GLY A 175 21.54 -10.72 7.61
CA GLY A 175 22.58 -9.74 7.94
C GLY A 175 22.54 -8.45 7.09
N SER A 176 21.77 -8.42 6.00
CA SER A 176 21.42 -7.17 5.30
C SER A 176 20.10 -6.63 5.85
N LEU A 177 20.19 -5.55 6.63
CA LEU A 177 19.04 -4.95 7.32
C LEU A 177 17.86 -4.65 6.37
N LEU A 178 18.13 -4.02 5.22
CA LEU A 178 17.08 -3.60 4.29
C LEU A 178 16.44 -4.78 3.55
N LEU A 179 17.20 -5.85 3.26
CA LEU A 179 16.64 -7.06 2.66
C LEU A 179 15.85 -7.87 3.70
N GLU A 180 16.31 -7.93 4.95
CA GLU A 180 15.53 -8.51 6.05
C GLU A 180 14.22 -7.74 6.23
N LEU A 181 14.27 -6.40 6.23
CA LEU A 181 13.09 -5.54 6.28
C LEU A 181 12.15 -5.78 5.10
N ALA A 182 12.65 -6.02 3.89
CA ALA A 182 11.79 -6.33 2.74
C ALA A 182 10.93 -7.59 2.99
N VAL A 183 11.52 -8.66 3.54
CA VAL A 183 10.77 -9.88 3.93
C VAL A 183 9.77 -9.56 5.05
N VAL A 184 10.20 -8.78 6.06
CA VAL A 184 9.32 -8.35 7.16
C VAL A 184 8.14 -7.54 6.66
N PHE A 185 8.34 -6.61 5.72
CA PHE A 185 7.28 -5.81 5.12
C PHE A 185 6.27 -6.70 4.39
N GLY A 186 6.74 -7.70 3.65
CA GLY A 186 5.89 -8.70 3.00
C GLY A 186 4.94 -9.39 3.97
N ILE A 187 5.47 -10.00 5.05
CA ILE A 187 4.62 -10.70 6.02
C ILE A 187 3.79 -9.74 6.89
N SER A 188 4.22 -8.49 7.05
CA SER A 188 3.53 -7.50 7.86
C SER A 188 2.14 -7.14 7.32
N ALA A 189 1.85 -7.41 6.04
CA ALA A 189 0.52 -7.24 5.47
C ALA A 189 -0.52 -8.08 6.25
N LEU A 190 -0.24 -9.38 6.42
CA LEU A 190 -1.13 -10.29 7.15
C LEU A 190 -1.18 -9.98 8.64
N VAL A 191 -0.03 -9.64 9.25
CA VAL A 191 0.07 -9.29 10.68
C VAL A 191 -0.70 -7.99 10.98
N THR A 192 -0.60 -6.98 10.10
CA THR A 192 -1.34 -5.72 10.26
C THR A 192 -2.84 -5.97 10.16
N SER A 193 -3.27 -6.75 9.17
CA SER A 193 -4.68 -7.12 9.01
C SER A 193 -5.18 -7.89 10.23
N PHE A 194 -4.38 -8.80 10.78
CA PHE A 194 -4.69 -9.55 12.00
C PHE A 194 -4.92 -8.64 13.18
N LEU A 195 -3.99 -7.72 13.43
CA LEU A 195 -4.10 -6.76 14.53
C LEU A 195 -5.28 -5.81 14.35
N LYS A 196 -5.60 -5.41 13.11
CA LYS A 196 -6.80 -4.60 12.82
C LYS A 196 -8.08 -5.39 13.11
N HIS A 197 -8.14 -6.64 12.68
CA HIS A 197 -9.27 -7.54 12.93
C HIS A 197 -9.49 -7.75 14.44
N LYS A 198 -8.41 -7.81 15.22
CA LYS A 198 -8.45 -7.86 16.69
C LYS A 198 -8.65 -6.51 17.37
N HIS A 199 -8.91 -5.44 16.60
CA HIS A 199 -9.11 -4.07 17.09
C HIS A 199 -7.91 -3.45 17.82
N GLU A 200 -6.70 -3.97 17.62
CA GLU A 200 -5.46 -3.47 18.22
C GLU A 200 -4.89 -2.26 17.45
N THR A 201 -5.21 -2.20 16.17
CA THR A 201 -4.86 -1.10 15.26
C THR A 201 -6.08 -0.63 14.47
N GLU A 202 -6.09 0.65 14.12
CA GLU A 202 -7.17 1.24 13.29
C GLU A 202 -6.84 1.18 11.79
N PHE A 203 -5.57 0.96 11.43
CA PHE A 203 -5.09 0.96 10.05
C PHE A 203 -4.96 -0.47 9.52
N ALA A 204 -5.28 -0.65 8.24
CA ALA A 204 -5.39 -1.97 7.61
C ALA A 204 -4.12 -2.39 6.86
N GLY A 205 -3.16 -1.48 6.72
CA GLY A 205 -1.95 -1.69 5.94
C GLY A 205 -1.07 -0.45 5.93
N ILE A 206 0.10 -0.60 5.33
CA ILE A 206 1.12 0.44 5.17
C ILE A 206 1.54 0.46 3.71
N ILE A 207 1.74 1.65 3.13
CA ILE A 207 2.47 1.75 1.86
C ILE A 207 3.96 1.78 2.19
N PHE A 208 4.72 0.85 1.64
CA PHE A 208 6.17 0.88 1.65
C PHE A 208 6.64 1.39 0.29
N SER A 209 7.33 2.53 0.25
CA SER A 209 7.90 3.06 -1.00
C SER A 209 9.39 2.78 -1.03
N PHE A 210 9.84 1.96 -1.97
CA PHE A 210 11.26 1.74 -2.23
C PHE A 210 11.70 2.71 -3.31
N THR A 211 12.47 3.71 -2.91
CA THR A 211 12.87 4.82 -3.76
C THR A 211 14.39 4.93 -3.81
N GLY A 212 14.92 5.58 -4.83
CA GLY A 212 16.34 5.87 -4.98
C GLY A 212 16.84 5.62 -6.39
N GLN A 213 18.15 5.73 -6.60
CA GLN A 213 18.76 5.62 -7.92
C GLN A 213 18.45 4.28 -8.60
N SER A 214 18.50 4.26 -9.93
CA SER A 214 18.35 3.02 -10.70
C SER A 214 19.38 1.97 -10.27
N SER A 215 19.05 0.69 -10.45
CA SER A 215 19.97 -0.44 -10.17
C SER A 215 20.44 -0.61 -8.71
N THR A 216 19.71 -0.08 -7.72
CA THR A 216 20.02 -0.23 -6.28
C THR A 216 19.29 -1.40 -5.59
N GLY A 217 18.64 -2.27 -6.35
CA GLY A 217 17.96 -3.47 -5.82
C GLY A 217 16.51 -3.28 -5.39
N LYS A 218 15.88 -2.13 -5.65
CA LYS A 218 14.48 -1.83 -5.26
C LYS A 218 13.48 -2.90 -5.73
N SER A 219 13.43 -3.17 -7.04
CA SER A 219 12.53 -4.18 -7.60
C SER A 219 12.92 -5.60 -7.18
N THR A 220 14.19 -5.85 -6.84
CA THR A 220 14.63 -7.13 -6.25
C THR A 220 14.06 -7.30 -4.85
N ALA A 221 14.21 -6.30 -3.98
CA ALA A 221 13.68 -6.31 -2.62
C ALA A 221 12.14 -6.40 -2.63
N ALA A 222 11.48 -5.71 -3.56
CA ALA A 222 10.03 -5.80 -3.75
C ALA A 222 9.60 -7.22 -4.15
N SER A 223 10.30 -7.86 -5.09
CA SER A 223 10.06 -9.26 -5.49
C SER A 223 10.30 -10.22 -4.33
N LEU A 224 11.38 -10.02 -3.57
CA LEU A 224 11.66 -10.75 -2.33
C LEU A 224 10.53 -10.62 -1.32
N ALA A 225 10.01 -9.42 -1.10
CA ALA A 225 8.94 -9.16 -0.15
C ALA A 225 7.66 -9.93 -0.46
N VAL A 226 7.22 -9.97 -1.74
CA VAL A 226 6.00 -10.70 -2.11
C VAL A 226 6.19 -12.20 -2.28
N SER A 227 7.43 -12.66 -2.47
CA SER A 227 7.75 -14.10 -2.58
C SER A 227 7.34 -14.91 -1.34
N VAL A 228 7.13 -14.24 -0.20
CA VAL A 228 6.62 -14.88 1.02
C VAL A 228 5.25 -15.51 0.83
N ALA A 229 4.41 -14.94 -0.05
CA ALA A 229 2.98 -15.25 -0.17
C ALA A 229 2.60 -15.92 -1.49
N GLY A 230 3.27 -15.60 -2.60
CA GLY A 230 2.89 -16.07 -3.92
C GLY A 230 3.84 -15.60 -5.00
N ASN A 231 3.40 -15.68 -6.26
CA ASN A 231 4.24 -15.47 -7.43
C ASN A 231 4.81 -14.04 -7.50
N PRO A 232 6.14 -13.86 -7.38
CA PRO A 232 6.78 -12.55 -7.27
C PRO A 232 7.28 -12.03 -8.63
N THR A 233 6.89 -12.68 -9.73
CA THR A 233 7.28 -12.32 -11.11
C THR A 233 6.19 -11.54 -11.82
N LYS A 234 6.52 -10.91 -12.95
CA LYS A 234 5.53 -10.20 -13.77
C LYS A 234 4.66 -11.22 -14.50
N GLY A 235 3.35 -11.08 -14.40
CA GLY A 235 2.40 -11.94 -15.12
C GLY A 235 0.95 -11.72 -14.69
N ASN A 236 0.05 -12.51 -15.26
CA ASN A 236 -1.36 -12.52 -14.86
C ASN A 236 -1.50 -13.07 -13.43
N GLU A 237 -2.41 -12.51 -12.64
CA GLU A 237 -2.73 -12.97 -11.27
C GLU A 237 -1.55 -12.96 -10.26
N THR A 238 -0.38 -12.45 -10.65
CA THR A 238 0.81 -12.35 -9.79
C THR A 238 0.71 -11.22 -8.77
N LEU A 239 1.61 -11.29 -7.77
CA LEU A 239 1.76 -10.26 -6.74
C LEU A 239 2.65 -9.10 -7.17
N PHE A 240 3.36 -9.24 -8.30
CA PHE A 240 4.28 -8.23 -8.83
C PHE A 240 3.70 -7.53 -10.06
N ARG A 241 3.09 -6.36 -9.83
CA ARG A 241 2.40 -5.57 -10.85
C ARG A 241 3.08 -4.23 -11.07
N ASN A 242 2.60 -3.47 -12.04
CA ASN A 242 3.19 -2.19 -12.44
C ASN A 242 2.17 -1.05 -12.27
N TRP A 243 2.66 0.17 -12.02
CA TRP A 243 1.83 1.37 -11.90
C TRP A 243 1.13 1.79 -13.20
N ASN A 244 1.55 1.27 -14.35
CA ASN A 244 0.96 1.46 -15.68
C ASN A 244 -0.40 0.77 -15.80
N ALA A 245 -1.38 1.32 -15.08
CA ALA A 245 -2.78 0.91 -15.09
C ALA A 245 -3.68 2.10 -14.74
N THR A 246 -4.98 1.97 -15.03
CA THR A 246 -5.96 2.96 -14.55
C THR A 246 -6.16 2.81 -13.04
N ARG A 247 -6.54 3.89 -12.34
CA ARG A 247 -6.87 3.83 -10.90
C ARG A 247 -7.87 2.72 -10.56
N ASN A 248 -8.90 2.53 -11.40
CA ASN A 248 -9.91 1.48 -11.20
C ASN A 248 -9.34 0.05 -11.31
N ALA A 249 -8.35 -0.14 -12.17
CA ALA A 249 -7.66 -1.42 -12.30
C ALA A 249 -6.80 -1.69 -11.06
N LEU A 250 -6.04 -0.70 -10.57
CA LEU A 250 -5.26 -0.80 -9.34
C LEU A 250 -6.15 -1.10 -8.12
N GLU A 251 -7.25 -0.36 -7.94
CA GLU A 251 -8.25 -0.64 -6.89
C GLU A 251 -8.89 -2.02 -7.09
N GLY A 252 -9.09 -2.46 -8.33
CA GLY A 252 -9.57 -3.81 -8.66
C GLY A 252 -8.60 -4.90 -8.23
N TYR A 253 -7.30 -4.70 -8.45
CA TYR A 253 -6.27 -5.63 -8.03
C TYR A 253 -6.09 -5.69 -6.51
N LEU A 254 -6.52 -4.69 -5.75
CA LEU A 254 -6.48 -4.74 -4.28
C LEU A 254 -7.78 -5.27 -3.67
N SER A 255 -8.89 -5.27 -4.42
CA SER A 255 -10.21 -5.67 -3.93
C SER A 255 -10.17 -7.05 -3.28
N ASN A 256 -10.84 -7.17 -2.12
CA ASN A 256 -10.93 -8.39 -1.34
C ASN A 256 -9.56 -8.96 -0.90
N ASN A 257 -8.53 -8.13 -0.80
CA ASN A 257 -7.24 -8.51 -0.24
C ASN A 257 -7.07 -7.93 1.17
N PHE A 258 -7.02 -8.80 2.17
CA PHE A 258 -6.93 -8.46 3.58
C PHE A 258 -5.70 -9.10 4.23
N GLY A 259 -4.55 -9.12 3.54
CA GLY A 259 -3.30 -9.59 4.16
C GLY A 259 -2.22 -10.09 3.20
N ILE A 260 -2.42 -10.04 1.89
CA ILE A 260 -1.41 -10.44 0.90
C ILE A 260 -0.67 -9.19 0.39
N PRO A 261 0.67 -9.12 0.52
CA PRO A 261 1.42 -7.98 0.01
C PRO A 261 1.36 -7.92 -1.53
N ILE A 262 1.26 -6.71 -2.07
CA ILE A 262 1.26 -6.47 -3.53
C ILE A 262 2.32 -5.43 -3.88
N VAL A 263 3.02 -5.65 -5.00
CA VAL A 263 3.96 -4.69 -5.55
C VAL A 263 3.32 -3.91 -6.70
N PHE A 264 3.50 -2.59 -6.68
CA PHE A 264 3.36 -1.71 -7.82
C PHE A 264 4.73 -1.15 -8.21
N ASP A 265 5.30 -1.72 -9.26
CA ASP A 265 6.63 -1.41 -9.77
C ASP A 265 6.60 -0.21 -10.71
N GLU A 266 7.63 0.64 -10.60
CA GLU A 266 7.94 1.78 -11.47
C GLU A 266 6.87 2.87 -11.50
N LEU A 267 6.79 3.71 -10.46
CA LEU A 267 5.84 4.83 -10.38
C LEU A 267 5.96 5.79 -11.57
N SER A 268 7.15 5.92 -12.16
CA SER A 268 7.41 6.76 -13.35
C SER A 268 6.58 6.35 -14.57
N SER A 269 6.05 5.13 -14.58
CA SER A 269 5.16 4.60 -15.63
C SER A 269 3.67 4.85 -15.37
N ALA A 270 3.31 5.48 -14.25
CA ALA A 270 1.94 5.84 -13.93
C ALA A 270 1.36 6.83 -14.95
N THR A 271 0.10 6.62 -15.33
CA THR A 271 -0.59 7.47 -16.32
C THR A 271 -1.32 8.67 -15.69
N PHE A 272 -1.36 8.75 -14.37
CA PHE A 272 -2.06 9.81 -13.63
C PHE A 272 -1.08 10.82 -13.02
N ARG A 273 -1.39 12.11 -13.18
CA ARG A 273 -0.52 13.23 -12.75
C ARG A 273 -0.50 13.52 -11.24
N ASP A 274 -1.57 13.17 -10.53
CA ASP A 274 -1.69 13.39 -9.08
C ASP A 274 -1.82 12.03 -8.40
N THR A 275 -0.96 11.73 -7.43
CA THR A 275 -0.97 10.47 -6.67
C THR A 275 -1.77 10.57 -5.38
N THR A 276 -2.06 11.79 -4.88
CA THR A 276 -2.61 12.06 -3.54
C THR A 276 -3.84 11.22 -3.23
N GLY A 277 -4.89 11.34 -4.05
CA GLY A 277 -6.14 10.65 -3.80
C GLY A 277 -6.02 9.12 -3.88
N LEU A 278 -5.14 8.61 -4.73
CA LEU A 278 -4.93 7.17 -4.87
C LEU A 278 -4.19 6.59 -3.65
N LEU A 279 -3.18 7.29 -3.15
CA LEU A 279 -2.44 6.85 -1.96
C LEU A 279 -3.33 6.83 -0.71
N TYR A 280 -4.23 7.82 -0.57
CA TYR A 280 -5.27 7.77 0.47
C TYR A 280 -6.20 6.57 0.29
N SER A 281 -6.73 6.34 -0.91
CA SER A 281 -7.58 5.17 -1.17
C SER A 281 -6.87 3.84 -0.83
N ILE A 282 -5.60 3.66 -1.24
CA ILE A 282 -4.82 2.46 -0.94
C ILE A 282 -4.71 2.26 0.58
N THR A 283 -4.40 3.31 1.34
CA THR A 283 -4.14 3.22 2.78
C THR A 283 -5.41 3.13 3.64
N GLU A 284 -6.54 3.64 3.14
CA GLU A 284 -7.84 3.55 3.81
C GLU A 284 -8.57 2.24 3.51
N GLY A 285 -8.20 1.55 2.43
CA GLY A 285 -8.80 0.27 2.09
C GLY A 285 -10.17 0.40 1.42
N GLN A 286 -10.47 1.57 0.84
CA GLN A 286 -11.75 1.83 0.19
C GLN A 286 -11.58 2.39 -1.22
N GLY A 287 -12.21 1.70 -2.17
CA GLY A 287 -12.34 2.14 -3.55
C GLY A 287 -13.42 3.21 -3.70
N ARG A 288 -13.38 3.91 -4.84
CA ARG A 288 -14.37 4.96 -5.10
C ARG A 288 -15.78 4.39 -5.23
N GLN A 289 -16.72 4.97 -4.50
CA GLN A 289 -18.15 4.71 -4.66
C GLN A 289 -18.60 5.11 -6.07
N ARG A 290 -19.42 4.26 -6.70
CA ARG A 290 -19.97 4.50 -8.04
C ARG A 290 -21.44 4.12 -8.08
N SER A 291 -22.21 4.80 -8.92
CA SER A 291 -23.54 4.33 -9.30
C SER A 291 -23.43 3.23 -10.37
N ASN A 292 -24.36 2.27 -10.35
CA ASN A 292 -24.59 1.34 -11.43
C ASN A 292 -25.31 2.05 -12.61
N VAL A 293 -25.52 1.33 -13.71
CA VAL A 293 -26.22 1.85 -14.90
C VAL A 293 -27.68 2.24 -14.64
N HIS A 294 -28.24 1.82 -13.51
CA HIS A 294 -29.60 2.13 -13.05
C HIS A 294 -29.62 3.28 -12.02
N GLY A 295 -28.47 3.92 -11.74
CA GLY A 295 -28.36 5.04 -10.80
C GLY A 295 -28.22 4.64 -9.32
N GLU A 296 -28.27 3.35 -9.00
CA GLU A 296 -28.14 2.85 -7.63
C GLU A 296 -26.67 2.78 -7.21
N VAL A 297 -26.38 2.98 -5.92
CA VAL A 297 -25.02 2.87 -5.39
C VAL A 297 -24.52 1.43 -5.47
N LYS A 298 -23.39 1.23 -6.17
CA LYS A 298 -22.65 -0.04 -6.15
C LYS A 298 -21.83 -0.13 -4.87
N THR A 299 -21.81 -1.31 -4.25
CA THR A 299 -20.92 -1.61 -3.11
C THR A 299 -19.47 -1.27 -3.48
N PRO A 300 -18.77 -0.44 -2.66
CA PRO A 300 -17.38 -0.10 -2.93
C PRO A 300 -16.49 -1.33 -2.81
N LYS A 301 -15.40 -1.35 -3.59
CA LYS A 301 -14.32 -2.33 -3.40
C LYS A 301 -13.63 -2.02 -2.08
N ASN A 302 -13.44 -3.03 -1.25
CA ASN A 302 -12.76 -2.89 0.03
C ASN A 302 -11.54 -3.79 0.08
N TRP A 303 -10.52 -3.35 0.81
CA TRP A 303 -9.28 -4.09 1.05
C TRP A 303 -8.63 -3.66 2.37
N GLY A 304 -7.61 -4.39 2.79
CA GLY A 304 -6.87 -4.15 4.01
C GLY A 304 -5.51 -4.83 3.94
N THR A 305 -4.63 -4.30 3.09
CA THR A 305 -3.32 -4.89 2.85
C THR A 305 -2.24 -3.82 2.72
N SER A 306 -0.98 -4.25 2.79
CA SER A 306 0.19 -3.41 2.55
C SER A 306 0.61 -3.47 1.08
N VAL A 307 1.01 -2.33 0.55
CA VAL A 307 1.45 -2.18 -0.85
C VAL A 307 2.90 -1.72 -0.86
N ILE A 308 3.69 -2.34 -1.74
CA ILE A 308 5.09 -1.97 -1.96
C ILE A 308 5.18 -1.25 -3.30
N SER A 309 5.57 0.02 -3.27
CA SER A 309 5.82 0.81 -4.47
C SER A 309 7.31 0.81 -4.78
N THR A 310 7.70 0.83 -6.05
CA THR A 310 9.08 1.15 -6.46
C THR A 310 9.10 2.38 -7.35
N SER A 311 10.12 3.23 -7.19
CA SER A 311 10.26 4.46 -7.99
C SER A 311 11.70 4.99 -7.99
N GLU A 312 12.04 5.82 -8.98
CA GLU A 312 13.31 6.57 -9.00
C GLU A 312 13.21 7.91 -8.25
N HIS A 313 12.00 8.46 -8.12
CA HIS A 313 11.70 9.69 -7.40
C HIS A 313 10.73 9.42 -6.24
N SER A 314 10.65 10.33 -5.27
CA SER A 314 9.79 10.12 -4.10
C SER A 314 8.32 9.98 -4.49
N ILE A 315 7.63 9.04 -3.84
CA ILE A 315 6.19 8.86 -3.99
C ILE A 315 5.40 10.11 -3.55
N PHE A 316 6.03 10.98 -2.76
CA PHE A 316 5.45 12.24 -2.31
C PHE A 316 5.66 13.41 -3.28
N ASN A 317 6.48 13.25 -4.33
CA ASN A 317 6.89 14.34 -5.23
C ASN A 317 5.71 15.01 -5.95
N ASP A 318 4.73 14.21 -6.40
CA ASP A 318 3.51 14.68 -7.08
C ASP A 318 2.27 14.55 -6.19
N SER A 319 2.46 14.72 -4.87
CA SER A 319 1.39 14.60 -3.86
C SER A 319 1.24 15.89 -3.04
N ALA A 320 0.03 16.12 -2.52
CA ALA A 320 -0.22 17.25 -1.62
C ALA A 320 0.63 17.18 -0.34
N GLN A 321 0.97 18.33 0.23
CA GLN A 321 1.80 18.47 1.45
C GLN A 321 1.09 18.06 2.75
N ASN A 322 0.28 17.01 2.71
CA ASN A 322 -0.58 16.56 3.80
C ASN A 322 0.16 15.60 4.74
N ASP A 323 0.23 15.95 6.04
CA ASP A 323 0.86 15.11 7.07
C ASP A 323 0.19 13.72 7.16
N GLY A 324 -1.12 13.68 6.91
CA GLY A 324 -1.92 12.46 6.90
C GLY A 324 -1.45 11.40 5.91
N LEU A 325 -0.80 11.80 4.81
CA LEU A 325 -0.27 10.87 3.83
C LEU A 325 1.07 10.28 4.30
N ARG A 326 1.95 11.13 4.83
CA ARG A 326 3.28 10.74 5.33
C ARG A 326 3.24 9.84 6.56
N VAL A 327 2.16 9.86 7.34
CA VAL A 327 1.97 8.91 8.44
C VAL A 327 1.47 7.53 8.00
N ARG A 328 1.05 7.36 6.74
CA ARG A 328 0.52 6.10 6.20
C ARG A 328 1.48 5.41 5.23
N THR A 329 2.55 6.10 4.87
CA THR A 329 3.56 5.66 3.91
C THR A 329 4.94 5.74 4.56
N ILE A 330 5.70 4.65 4.49
CA ILE A 330 7.11 4.60 4.88
C ILE A 330 7.92 4.52 3.59
N GLU A 331 8.72 5.54 3.33
CA GLU A 331 9.61 5.60 2.17
C GLU A 331 11.05 5.26 2.58
N ILE A 332 11.65 4.28 1.90
CA ILE A 332 13.03 3.83 2.09
C ILE A 332 13.81 4.31 0.87
N ASN A 333 14.71 5.26 1.09
CA ASN A 333 15.55 5.85 0.03
C ASN A 333 17.01 5.41 0.19
N GLU A 334 17.23 4.10 0.19
CA GLU A 334 18.53 3.48 0.44
C GLU A 334 18.75 2.28 -0.50
N GLN A 335 20.02 1.90 -0.69
CA GLN A 335 20.37 0.75 -1.52
C GLN A 335 20.08 -0.57 -0.79
N PHE A 336 19.25 -1.42 -1.39
CA PHE A 336 18.84 -2.70 -0.79
C PHE A 336 19.90 -3.80 -0.98
N THR A 337 20.37 -3.99 -2.22
CA THR A 337 21.27 -5.10 -2.57
C THR A 337 22.72 -4.64 -2.58
N THR A 338 23.61 -5.46 -2.03
CA THR A 338 25.04 -5.11 -1.89
C THR A 338 25.76 -4.99 -3.23
N ASN A 339 25.37 -5.80 -4.23
CA ASN A 339 25.91 -5.77 -5.58
C ASN A 339 24.92 -6.42 -6.58
N ALA A 340 25.24 -6.37 -7.88
CA ALA A 340 24.41 -6.94 -8.94
C ALA A 340 24.20 -8.45 -8.80
N THR A 341 25.23 -9.21 -8.40
CA THR A 341 25.14 -10.66 -8.22
C THR A 341 24.18 -11.03 -7.08
N ASN A 342 24.23 -10.33 -5.95
CA ASN A 342 23.27 -10.48 -4.86
C ASN A 342 21.84 -10.22 -5.35
N ALA A 343 21.64 -9.17 -6.17
CA ALA A 343 20.34 -8.87 -6.74
C ALA A 343 19.82 -9.97 -7.68
N ASP A 344 20.68 -10.49 -8.56
CA ASP A 344 20.32 -11.53 -9.53
C ASP A 344 20.07 -12.88 -8.87
N ASN A 345 20.87 -13.24 -7.86
CA ASN A 345 20.69 -14.45 -7.07
C ASN A 345 19.33 -14.45 -6.36
N ILE A 346 18.95 -13.34 -5.74
CA ILE A 346 17.64 -13.20 -5.08
C ILE A 346 16.53 -13.33 -6.12
N LYS A 347 16.56 -12.56 -7.22
CA LYS A 347 15.54 -12.61 -8.27
C LYS A 347 15.34 -14.03 -8.82
N LYS A 348 16.44 -14.73 -9.11
CA LYS A 348 16.39 -16.11 -9.61
C LYS A 348 15.79 -17.07 -8.58
N ALA A 349 16.22 -16.96 -7.32
CA ALA A 349 15.73 -17.84 -6.26
C ALA A 349 14.23 -17.67 -6.03
N VAL A 350 13.75 -16.42 -5.93
CA VAL A 350 12.33 -16.14 -5.65
C VAL A 350 11.42 -16.41 -6.84
N ALA A 351 11.90 -16.32 -8.08
CA ALA A 351 11.13 -16.72 -9.26
C ALA A 351 10.89 -18.24 -9.35
N LEU A 352 11.76 -19.03 -8.71
CA LEU A 352 11.71 -20.49 -8.69
C LEU A 352 11.12 -21.05 -7.41
N ASN A 353 11.18 -20.31 -6.30
CA ASN A 353 10.76 -20.76 -4.98
C ASN A 353 10.00 -19.63 -4.27
N TYR A 354 8.68 -19.76 -4.11
CA TYR A 354 7.83 -18.73 -3.49
C TYR A 354 6.56 -19.35 -2.87
N GLY A 355 5.87 -18.57 -2.04
CA GLY A 355 4.59 -18.96 -1.43
C GLY A 355 4.72 -19.80 -0.16
N HIS A 356 5.94 -19.95 0.40
CA HIS A 356 6.19 -20.88 1.50
C HIS A 356 6.13 -20.26 2.90
N VAL A 357 6.34 -18.94 3.02
CA VAL A 357 6.57 -18.30 4.33
C VAL A 357 5.27 -17.81 4.97
N LEU A 358 4.40 -17.15 4.19
CA LEU A 358 3.15 -16.61 4.71
C LEU A 358 2.20 -17.69 5.27
N PRO A 359 2.12 -18.92 4.70
CA PRO A 359 1.42 -20.03 5.33
C PRO A 359 1.88 -20.37 6.75
N LEU A 360 3.19 -20.31 7.01
CA LEU A 360 3.74 -20.54 8.34
C LEU A 360 3.39 -19.38 9.30
N VAL A 361 3.39 -18.14 8.79
CA VAL A 361 2.93 -16.96 9.54
C VAL A 361 1.45 -17.08 9.88
N ALA A 362 0.59 -17.50 8.95
CA ALA A 362 -0.84 -17.72 9.19
C ALA A 362 -1.05 -18.74 10.32
N LYS A 363 -0.37 -19.89 10.25
CA LYS A 363 -0.39 -20.90 11.33
C LYS A 363 0.11 -20.34 12.66
N TYR A 364 1.14 -19.49 12.65
CA TYR A 364 1.65 -18.86 13.87
C TYR A 364 0.60 -17.93 14.50
N LEU A 365 -0.01 -17.05 13.71
CA LEU A 365 -1.03 -16.11 14.17
C LEU A 365 -2.24 -16.84 14.79
N ILE A 366 -2.73 -17.89 14.13
CA ILE A 366 -3.88 -18.69 14.62
C ILE A 366 -3.54 -19.39 15.93
N ASN A 367 -2.33 -19.94 16.06
CA ASN A 367 -1.96 -20.76 17.23
C ASN A 367 -1.38 -19.95 18.40
N ARG A 368 -0.96 -18.71 18.17
CA ARG A 368 -0.23 -17.86 19.13
C ARG A 368 -0.80 -16.44 19.22
N GLU A 369 -2.10 -16.31 19.02
CA GLU A 369 -2.83 -15.03 19.03
C GLU A 369 -2.44 -14.11 20.20
N ASP A 370 -2.64 -14.58 21.45
CA ASP A 370 -2.35 -13.77 22.64
C ASP A 370 -0.87 -13.36 22.72
N GLU A 371 0.05 -14.25 22.37
CA GLU A 371 1.49 -13.94 22.38
C GLU A 371 1.82 -12.82 21.38
N VAL A 372 1.23 -12.85 20.20
CA VAL A 372 1.44 -11.84 19.16
C VAL A 372 0.90 -10.48 19.60
N ILE A 373 -0.31 -10.45 20.20
CA ILE A 373 -0.91 -9.21 20.71
C ILE A 373 -0.05 -8.63 21.85
N GLN A 374 0.42 -9.48 22.79
CA GLN A 374 1.31 -9.04 23.86
C GLN A 374 2.67 -8.55 23.35
N TRP A 375 3.21 -9.19 22.31
CA TRP A 375 4.40 -8.67 21.64
C TRP A 375 4.14 -7.31 21.00
N PHE A 376 3.03 -7.14 20.31
CA PHE A 376 2.66 -5.87 19.71
C PHE A 376 2.60 -4.74 20.75
N TYR A 377 1.89 -4.92 21.86
CA TYR A 377 1.86 -3.91 22.94
C TYR A 377 3.24 -3.60 23.50
N LYS A 378 4.07 -4.63 23.73
CA LYS A 378 5.44 -4.41 24.21
C LYS A 378 6.29 -3.59 23.22
N GLU A 379 6.09 -3.78 21.92
CA GLU A 379 6.77 -2.96 20.90
C GLU A 379 6.23 -1.52 20.89
N VAL A 380 4.91 -1.33 21.02
CA VAL A 380 4.28 0.00 21.12
C VAL A 380 4.84 0.77 22.32
N ASP A 381 4.78 0.18 23.51
CA ASP A 381 5.30 0.78 24.75
C ASP A 381 6.79 1.14 24.62
N TRP A 382 7.57 0.30 23.93
CA TRP A 382 8.99 0.53 23.71
C TRP A 382 9.22 1.76 22.82
N PHE A 383 8.50 1.90 21.70
CA PHE A 383 8.62 3.07 20.82
C PHE A 383 8.12 4.35 21.51
N GLU A 384 7.00 4.29 22.24
CA GLU A 384 6.48 5.42 23.02
C GLU A 384 7.49 5.90 24.07
N ALA A 385 8.12 4.97 24.79
CA ALA A 385 9.14 5.31 25.78
C ALA A 385 10.40 5.91 25.14
N LYS A 386 10.81 5.41 23.97
CA LYS A 386 12.01 5.88 23.24
C LYS A 386 11.82 7.20 22.52
N LEU A 387 10.61 7.49 22.05
CA LEU A 387 10.26 8.69 21.28
C LEU A 387 9.38 9.67 22.08
N LYS A 388 9.43 9.60 23.42
CA LYS A 388 8.60 10.41 24.35
C LYS A 388 8.67 11.93 24.16
N ASP A 389 9.73 12.41 23.52
CA ASP A 389 9.94 13.83 23.25
C ASP A 389 9.11 14.32 22.05
N ASP A 390 8.69 13.41 21.16
CA ASP A 390 7.75 13.71 20.09
C ASP A 390 6.31 13.64 20.61
N LYS A 391 5.73 14.81 20.86
CA LYS A 391 4.33 14.96 21.32
C LYS A 391 3.36 15.15 20.16
N SER A 392 3.78 14.97 18.92
CA SER A 392 2.93 15.17 17.75
C SER A 392 1.95 14.02 17.57
N ASN A 393 0.73 14.35 17.16
CA ASN A 393 -0.27 13.34 16.81
C ASN A 393 0.19 12.48 15.61
N THR A 394 1.01 13.04 14.72
CA THR A 394 1.58 12.32 13.59
C THR A 394 2.64 11.32 14.04
N GLY A 395 3.45 11.67 15.04
CA GLY A 395 4.42 10.76 15.66
C GLY A 395 3.76 9.58 16.36
N ASN A 396 2.75 9.83 17.21
CA ASN A 396 1.98 8.77 17.89
C ASN A 396 1.40 7.74 16.90
N ARG A 397 0.97 8.20 15.73
CA ARG A 397 0.45 7.33 14.67
C ARG A 397 1.55 6.47 14.02
N MET A 398 2.80 6.91 14.02
CA MET A 398 3.92 6.13 13.50
C MET A 398 4.35 5.01 14.46
N PHE A 399 4.26 5.23 15.78
CA PHE A 399 4.74 4.25 16.77
C PHE A 399 4.08 2.88 16.61
N LYS A 400 2.75 2.85 16.47
CA LYS A 400 2.02 1.60 16.19
C LYS A 400 2.45 0.95 14.86
N ARG A 401 2.80 1.73 13.83
CA ARG A 401 3.28 1.18 12.54
C ARG A 401 4.65 0.53 12.69
N TYR A 402 5.59 1.18 13.37
CA TYR A 402 6.90 0.60 13.68
C TYR A 402 6.75 -0.66 14.53
N ALA A 403 5.86 -0.64 15.52
CA ALA A 403 5.58 -1.78 16.39
C ALA A 403 5.01 -2.99 15.64
N VAL A 404 4.12 -2.80 14.64
CA VAL A 404 3.67 -3.91 13.80
C VAL A 404 4.81 -4.51 12.98
N ILE A 405 5.71 -3.66 12.45
CA ILE A 405 6.88 -4.12 11.70
C ILE A 405 7.83 -4.92 12.59
N THR A 406 8.16 -4.45 13.79
CA THR A 406 9.05 -5.19 14.71
C THR A 406 8.40 -6.43 15.28
N THR A 407 7.09 -6.43 15.49
CA THR A 407 6.31 -7.62 15.83
C THR A 407 6.37 -8.65 14.69
N SER A 408 6.21 -8.22 13.45
CA SER A 408 6.35 -9.07 12.27
C SER A 408 7.76 -9.67 12.18
N ALA A 409 8.81 -8.89 12.45
CA ALA A 409 10.19 -9.39 12.49
C ALA A 409 10.39 -10.48 13.56
N LYS A 410 9.77 -10.36 14.74
CA LYS A 410 9.81 -11.39 15.78
C LYS A 410 9.13 -12.68 15.32
N ILE A 411 7.97 -12.58 14.66
CA ILE A 411 7.28 -13.72 14.07
C ILE A 411 8.15 -14.38 12.99
N LEU A 412 8.76 -13.59 12.10
CA LEU A 412 9.65 -14.11 11.04
C LEU A 412 10.80 -14.92 11.62
N GLY A 413 11.44 -14.43 12.69
CA GLY A 413 12.54 -15.14 13.35
C GLY A 413 12.10 -16.47 13.95
N ARG A 414 10.86 -16.57 14.47
CA ARG A 414 10.28 -17.83 14.95
C ARG A 414 9.95 -18.78 13.81
N VAL A 415 9.26 -18.28 12.79
CA VAL A 415 8.78 -19.07 11.64
C VAL A 415 9.93 -19.64 10.83
N LEU A 416 11.00 -18.87 10.60
CA LEU A 416 12.19 -19.32 9.89
C LEU A 416 13.21 -20.02 10.79
N ALA A 417 12.95 -20.12 12.10
CA ALA A 417 13.89 -20.63 13.10
C ALA A 417 15.30 -20.03 12.99
N THR A 418 15.39 -18.72 12.76
CA THR A 418 16.64 -17.96 12.63
C THR A 418 16.62 -16.71 13.48
N ASN A 419 17.79 -16.30 13.97
CA ASN A 419 17.92 -15.02 14.66
C ASN A 419 17.74 -13.86 13.67
N ILE A 420 16.94 -12.88 14.06
CA ILE A 420 16.74 -11.59 13.40
C ILE A 420 17.02 -10.51 14.44
N ASP A 421 17.86 -9.54 14.09
CA ASP A 421 18.29 -8.49 15.02
C ASP A 421 17.21 -7.42 15.19
N ILE A 422 16.29 -7.66 16.13
CA ILE A 422 15.19 -6.74 16.43
C ILE A 422 15.71 -5.39 16.95
N ALA A 423 16.88 -5.35 17.60
CA ALA A 423 17.46 -4.11 18.08
C ALA A 423 17.88 -3.22 16.90
N LYS A 424 18.56 -3.79 15.89
CA LYS A 424 18.90 -3.04 14.66
C LYS A 424 17.67 -2.53 13.92
N ILE A 425 16.62 -3.34 13.82
CA ILE A 425 15.37 -2.90 13.17
C ILE A 425 14.73 -1.74 13.96
N ARG A 426 14.72 -1.83 15.29
CA ARG A 426 14.22 -0.74 16.14
C ARG A 426 15.03 0.53 15.97
N ASP A 427 16.35 0.43 16.06
CA ASP A 427 17.26 1.58 15.94
C ASP A 427 17.11 2.24 14.56
N TYR A 428 16.94 1.45 13.49
CA TYR A 428 16.62 1.95 12.16
C TYR A 428 15.34 2.79 12.15
N PHE A 429 14.26 2.33 12.80
CA PHE A 429 13.02 3.11 12.84
C PHE A 429 13.07 4.30 13.79
N ILE A 430 13.90 4.29 14.83
CA ILE A 430 14.18 5.48 15.65
C ILE A 430 14.90 6.54 14.81
N ASP A 431 15.93 6.14 14.05
CA ASP A 431 16.67 7.03 13.17
C ASP A 431 15.79 7.58 12.04
N TYR A 432 15.06 6.68 11.37
CA TYR A 432 14.06 7.03 10.35
C TYR A 432 13.05 8.04 10.91
N HIS A 433 12.53 7.81 12.13
CA HIS A 433 11.60 8.73 12.76
C HIS A 433 12.21 10.11 12.93
N GLY A 434 13.42 10.19 13.51
CA GLY A 434 14.15 11.43 13.73
C GLY A 434 14.34 12.26 12.46
N HIS A 435 14.76 11.63 11.37
CA HIS A 435 14.98 12.28 10.07
C HIS A 435 13.70 12.72 9.36
N THR A 436 12.54 12.19 9.73
CA THR A 436 11.27 12.42 9.02
C THR A 436 10.23 13.20 9.84
N ILE A 437 10.57 13.65 11.07
CA ILE A 437 9.67 14.45 11.92
C ILE A 437 9.27 15.76 11.22
N SER A 438 10.22 16.48 10.64
CA SER A 438 9.98 17.76 9.96
C SER A 438 9.05 17.60 8.76
N GLU A 439 9.18 16.49 8.02
CA GLU A 439 8.30 16.18 6.88
C GLU A 439 6.86 15.92 7.31
N ARG A 440 6.65 15.43 8.54
CA ARG A 440 5.34 15.22 9.16
C ARG A 440 4.85 16.43 9.96
N SER A 441 5.50 17.58 9.82
CA SER A 441 5.08 18.84 10.42
C SER A 441 4.71 19.84 9.34
N LEU A 442 3.42 20.16 9.25
CA LEU A 442 2.93 21.20 8.35
C LEU A 442 3.65 22.55 8.54
N ALA A 443 3.98 22.89 9.79
CA ALA A 443 4.70 24.11 10.12
C ALA A 443 6.15 24.11 9.59
N ASP A 444 6.89 23.01 9.78
CA ASP A 444 8.30 22.95 9.37
C ASP A 444 8.45 22.97 7.84
N LYS A 445 7.56 22.27 7.13
CA LYS A 445 7.51 22.35 5.66
C LYS A 445 7.16 23.75 5.18
N ALA A 446 6.19 24.40 5.82
CA ALA A 446 5.75 25.73 5.40
C ALA A 446 6.79 26.81 5.67
N ILE A 447 7.49 26.76 6.82
CA ILE A 447 8.51 27.76 7.15
C ILE A 447 9.73 27.67 6.22
N ASP A 448 10.13 26.47 5.81
CA ASP A 448 11.21 26.28 4.83
C ASP A 448 10.86 26.94 3.48
N VAL A 449 9.65 26.68 2.96
CA VAL A 449 9.14 27.34 1.74
C VAL A 449 9.06 28.86 1.90
N ILE A 450 8.63 29.37 3.05
CA ILE A 450 8.56 30.80 3.35
C ILE A 450 9.95 31.44 3.31
N ILE A 451 10.95 30.83 3.94
CA ILE A 451 12.32 31.35 3.99
C ILE A 451 12.89 31.45 2.57
N GLN A 452 12.76 30.40 1.77
CA GLN A 452 13.21 30.37 0.38
C GLN A 452 12.45 31.40 -0.48
N PHE A 453 11.14 31.52 -0.29
CA PHE A 453 10.33 32.51 -1.01
C PHE A 453 10.75 33.94 -0.70
N VAL A 454 11.03 34.26 0.57
CA VAL A 454 11.51 35.58 1.00
C VAL A 454 12.89 35.86 0.40
N ALA A 455 13.80 34.90 0.43
CA ALA A 455 15.14 35.04 -0.15
C ALA A 455 15.08 35.26 -1.67
N GLN A 456 14.36 34.41 -2.40
CA GLN A 456 14.21 34.48 -3.86
C GLN A 456 13.54 35.79 -4.31
N ASN A 457 12.58 36.28 -3.54
CA ASN A 457 11.79 37.47 -3.87
C ASN A 457 12.19 38.69 -3.04
N ARG A 458 13.41 38.72 -2.48
CA ARG A 458 13.85 39.73 -1.51
C ARG A 458 13.65 41.17 -2.00
N GLY A 459 13.86 41.45 -3.28
CA GLY A 459 13.65 42.77 -3.89
C GLY A 459 12.19 43.25 -3.93
N LYS A 460 11.22 42.35 -3.69
CA LYS A 460 9.78 42.67 -3.59
C LYS A 460 9.33 42.91 -2.15
N PHE A 461 10.24 42.80 -1.18
CA PHE A 461 10.02 43.18 0.22
C PHE A 461 10.72 44.51 0.51
N SER A 462 9.98 45.52 0.92
CA SER A 462 10.56 46.84 1.25
C SER A 462 11.08 46.88 2.69
N ASP A 463 12.22 47.53 2.90
CA ASP A 463 12.81 47.76 4.22
C ASP A 463 12.11 48.98 4.86
N GLU A 464 11.30 48.72 5.88
CA GLU A 464 10.55 49.70 6.70
C GLU A 464 9.55 50.64 5.97
N GLY A 465 8.44 50.93 6.64
CA GLY A 465 7.58 52.09 6.36
C GLY A 465 6.50 51.92 5.28
N ALA A 466 6.85 51.67 4.02
CA ALA A 466 5.88 51.65 2.91
C ALA A 466 6.24 50.65 1.80
N LEU A 467 5.22 50.17 1.09
CA LEU A 467 5.36 49.34 -0.12
C LEU A 467 5.79 50.26 -1.27
N LYS A 468 7.10 50.35 -1.53
CA LYS A 468 7.68 51.33 -2.45
C LYS A 468 8.18 50.72 -3.76
N ASN A 469 8.08 49.41 -3.94
CA ASN A 469 8.49 48.78 -5.19
C ASN A 469 7.53 49.22 -6.31
N MET A 470 8.07 49.71 -7.42
CA MET A 470 7.26 50.26 -8.53
C MET A 470 6.64 49.20 -9.43
N PHE A 471 7.15 47.97 -9.38
CA PHE A 471 6.66 46.86 -10.21
C PHE A 471 5.70 45.97 -9.43
N GLU A 472 6.16 45.42 -8.31
CA GLU A 472 5.39 44.46 -7.54
C GLU A 472 5.83 44.44 -6.07
N ASN A 473 4.86 44.36 -5.15
CA ASN A 473 5.13 44.37 -3.72
C ASN A 473 4.59 43.10 -3.08
N TYR A 474 5.44 42.36 -2.38
CA TYR A 474 5.06 41.17 -1.63
C TYR A 474 4.91 41.43 -0.14
N GLY A 475 5.61 42.43 0.39
CA GLY A 475 5.55 42.70 1.81
C GLY A 475 6.58 43.71 2.32
N LEU A 476 6.74 43.69 3.64
CA LEU A 476 7.75 44.44 4.38
C LEU A 476 8.66 43.46 5.13
N ILE A 477 9.92 43.82 5.27
CA ILE A 477 10.90 43.06 6.06
C ILE A 477 11.67 44.01 6.98
N SER A 478 11.98 43.56 8.19
CA SER A 478 12.69 44.37 9.19
C SER A 478 13.45 43.46 10.15
N LEU A 479 14.69 43.82 10.44
CA LEU A 479 15.49 43.17 11.48
C LEU A 479 15.04 43.67 12.86
N LYS A 480 14.69 42.75 13.75
CA LYS A 480 14.42 43.01 15.17
C LYS A 480 15.59 42.50 16.02
N ASP A 481 15.49 42.67 17.33
CA ASP A 481 16.59 42.35 18.25
C ASP A 481 16.90 40.85 18.29
N ASP A 482 15.86 40.01 18.31
CA ASP A 482 15.93 38.55 18.46
C ASP A 482 15.41 37.78 17.22
N HIS A 483 14.95 38.46 16.17
CA HIS A 483 14.36 37.83 14.99
C HIS A 483 14.28 38.75 13.77
N ILE A 484 13.88 38.19 12.63
CA ILE A 484 13.48 38.94 11.43
C ILE A 484 11.96 38.98 11.35
N GLU A 485 11.39 40.18 11.32
CA GLU A 485 9.96 40.39 11.11
C GLU A 485 9.68 40.48 9.60
N VAL A 486 8.84 39.58 9.09
CA VAL A 486 8.37 39.59 7.69
C VAL A 486 6.86 39.76 7.65
N LYS A 487 6.39 40.84 7.02
CA LYS A 487 4.96 41.11 6.80
C LYS A 487 4.62 40.83 5.35
N ILE A 488 4.07 39.67 5.08
CA ILE A 488 3.70 39.24 3.72
C ILE A 488 2.22 39.53 3.45
N ILE A 489 1.91 40.07 2.27
CA ILE A 489 0.52 40.33 1.86
C ILE A 489 -0.25 39.00 1.81
N ALA A 490 -1.46 38.98 2.36
CA ALA A 490 -2.24 37.75 2.53
C ALA A 490 -2.51 37.01 1.21
N ASN A 491 -2.77 37.72 0.11
CA ASN A 491 -2.96 37.09 -1.20
C ASN A 491 -1.67 36.43 -1.72
N VAL A 492 -0.52 37.09 -1.54
CA VAL A 492 0.79 36.57 -1.94
C VAL A 492 1.13 35.32 -1.12
N PHE A 493 0.89 35.36 0.18
CA PHE A 493 1.07 34.19 1.04
C PHE A 493 0.20 32.99 0.60
N LYS A 494 -1.08 33.24 0.29
CA LYS A 494 -1.99 32.19 -0.22
C LYS A 494 -1.50 31.60 -1.54
N GLN A 495 -1.10 32.44 -2.50
CA GLN A 495 -0.59 31.98 -3.80
C GLN A 495 0.72 31.22 -3.65
N MET A 496 1.65 31.69 -2.83
CA MET A 496 2.90 30.99 -2.52
C MET A 496 2.61 29.58 -1.99
N LEU A 497 1.71 29.44 -1.00
CA LEU A 497 1.34 28.13 -0.46
C LEU A 497 0.70 27.22 -1.52
N ASN A 498 -0.23 27.74 -2.31
CA ASN A 498 -0.87 26.97 -3.38
C ASN A 498 0.13 26.50 -4.43
N ASN A 499 1.08 27.35 -4.82
CA ASN A 499 2.13 27.03 -5.79
C ASN A 499 3.09 25.92 -5.29
N HIS A 500 3.17 25.71 -3.97
CA HIS A 500 3.95 24.64 -3.35
C HIS A 500 3.05 23.50 -2.82
N GLN A 501 1.87 23.32 -3.43
CA GLN A 501 0.94 22.21 -3.17
C GLN A 501 0.39 22.10 -1.73
N PHE A 502 0.40 23.19 -0.97
CA PHE A 502 -0.39 23.28 0.27
C PHE A 502 -1.86 23.54 -0.08
N GLN A 503 -2.76 22.74 0.49
CA GLN A 503 -4.19 22.77 0.12
C GLN A 503 -5.05 23.64 1.04
N ASP A 504 -4.60 23.89 2.28
CA ASP A 504 -5.35 24.67 3.28
C ASP A 504 -4.45 25.67 4.00
N VAL A 505 -4.66 26.94 3.70
CA VAL A 505 -3.89 28.06 4.27
C VAL A 505 -4.17 28.25 5.76
N ASN A 506 -5.38 28.02 6.24
CA ASN A 506 -5.73 28.21 7.64
C ASN A 506 -5.03 27.17 8.52
N ASN A 507 -4.95 25.92 8.05
CA ASN A 507 -4.21 24.87 8.75
C ASN A 507 -2.71 25.20 8.84
N VAL A 508 -2.11 25.70 7.76
CA VAL A 508 -0.71 26.14 7.75
C VAL A 508 -0.50 27.29 8.75
N VAL A 509 -1.37 28.30 8.73
CA VAL A 509 -1.32 29.46 9.64
C VAL A 509 -1.44 29.02 11.10
N ASN A 510 -2.38 28.13 11.43
CA ASN A 510 -2.52 27.62 12.79
C ASN A 510 -1.27 26.83 13.21
N ALA A 511 -0.74 25.95 12.36
CA ALA A 511 0.46 25.17 12.65
C ALA A 511 1.70 26.07 12.87
N LEU A 512 1.91 27.08 12.02
CA LEU A 512 2.99 28.06 12.17
C LEU A 512 2.85 28.87 13.46
N ARG A 513 1.62 29.29 13.80
CA ARG A 513 1.34 30.01 15.05
C ARG A 513 1.63 29.15 16.27
N ASP A 514 1.21 27.89 16.27
CA ASP A 514 1.38 26.98 17.40
C ASP A 514 2.87 26.68 17.66
N LYS A 515 3.73 26.78 16.64
CA LYS A 515 5.20 26.77 16.75
C LYS A 515 5.85 28.15 16.97
N GLY A 516 5.06 29.22 17.10
CA GLY A 516 5.57 30.57 17.38
C GLY A 516 6.15 31.33 16.18
N PHE A 517 5.93 30.86 14.94
CA PHE A 517 6.38 31.54 13.72
C PHE A 517 5.47 32.70 13.30
N ILE A 518 4.28 32.86 13.88
CA ILE A 518 3.35 33.96 13.58
C ILE A 518 3.22 34.91 14.78
N LEU A 519 3.48 36.20 14.54
CA LEU A 519 3.27 37.28 15.50
C LEU A 519 1.82 37.78 15.38
N ALA A 520 0.94 37.28 16.23
CA ALA A 520 -0.48 37.62 16.26
C ALA A 520 -0.86 38.36 17.55
N ASP A 521 -1.64 39.44 17.45
CA ASP A 521 -2.38 39.99 18.60
C ASP A 521 -3.40 38.94 19.08
N ARG A 522 -3.68 38.87 20.39
CA ARG A 522 -4.64 37.90 20.98
C ARG A 522 -5.96 37.88 20.18
N GLY A 523 -6.21 36.78 19.48
CA GLY A 523 -7.43 36.53 18.70
C GLY A 523 -7.41 36.88 17.21
N ARG A 524 -6.29 37.38 16.63
CA ARG A 524 -6.21 37.70 15.19
C ARG A 524 -5.05 36.96 14.49
N GLN A 525 -5.36 36.18 13.46
CA GLN A 525 -4.36 35.48 12.63
C GLN A 525 -3.64 36.39 11.62
N THR A 526 -4.15 37.59 11.39
CA THR A 526 -3.63 38.57 10.42
C THR A 526 -3.66 39.97 11.01
N THR A 527 -2.82 40.84 10.46
CA THR A 527 -2.86 42.27 10.75
C THR A 527 -3.36 43.03 9.54
N LYS A 528 -4.05 44.14 9.78
CA LYS A 528 -4.71 44.93 8.74
C LYS A 528 -4.18 46.35 8.77
N ARG A 529 -3.58 46.82 7.68
CA ARG A 529 -3.16 48.22 7.51
C ARG A 529 -4.17 48.92 6.62
N SER A 530 -4.80 49.98 7.13
CA SER A 530 -5.81 50.74 6.37
C SER A 530 -5.28 52.11 5.99
N VAL A 531 -5.53 52.52 4.75
CA VAL A 531 -5.20 53.84 4.21
C VAL A 531 -6.49 54.42 3.62
N LYS A 532 -6.75 55.72 3.83
CA LYS A 532 -7.86 56.40 3.17
C LYS A 532 -7.41 56.80 1.77
N ASP A 533 -8.20 56.47 0.76
CA ASP A 533 -7.98 56.99 -0.60
C ASP A 533 -8.39 58.47 -0.68
N ASN A 534 -8.16 59.09 -1.85
CA ASN A 534 -8.49 60.50 -2.10
C ASN A 534 -10.00 60.82 -2.00
N SER A 535 -10.87 59.81 -1.91
CA SER A 535 -12.32 59.95 -1.68
C SER A 535 -12.70 59.73 -0.21
N GLY A 536 -11.72 59.51 0.69
CA GLY A 536 -11.94 59.23 2.11
C GLY A 536 -12.32 57.78 2.41
N LYS A 537 -12.42 56.91 1.39
CA LYS A 537 -12.78 55.49 1.53
C LYS A 537 -11.56 54.72 2.03
N LYS A 538 -11.74 53.95 3.11
CA LYS A 538 -10.67 53.12 3.69
C LYS A 538 -10.41 51.91 2.79
N GLN A 539 -9.25 51.88 2.16
CA GLN A 539 -8.69 50.68 1.57
C GLN A 539 -7.79 50.00 2.60
N SER A 540 -7.76 48.67 2.63
CA SER A 540 -7.02 47.94 3.63
C SER A 540 -6.29 46.74 3.06
N LEU A 541 -5.00 46.66 3.35
CA LEU A 541 -4.17 45.51 3.04
C LEU A 541 -4.03 44.64 4.28
N VAL A 542 -4.17 43.34 4.09
CA VAL A 542 -4.06 42.33 5.15
C VAL A 542 -2.71 41.64 4.99
N PHE A 543 -2.00 41.47 6.10
CA PHE A 543 -0.69 40.84 6.17
C PHE A 543 -0.70 39.66 7.14
N TYR A 544 0.10 38.65 6.82
CA TYR A 544 0.59 37.71 7.82
C TYR A 544 1.92 38.23 8.37
N HIS A 545 2.06 38.22 9.69
CA HIS A 545 3.27 38.64 10.37
C HIS A 545 4.07 37.41 10.79
N LEU A 546 5.21 37.19 10.14
CA LEU A 546 6.06 36.03 10.32
C LEU A 546 7.31 36.42 11.08
N LYS A 547 7.75 35.52 11.97
CA LYS A 547 9.01 35.59 12.71
C LYS A 547 9.96 34.55 12.11
N LEU A 548 11.03 35.05 11.48
CA LEU A 548 12.11 34.22 10.93
C LEU A 548 13.35 34.32 11.83
N ASP A 549 14.21 33.31 11.76
CA ASP A 549 15.46 33.29 12.53
C ASP A 549 16.38 34.46 12.14
N VAL A 550 17.04 35.06 13.14
CA VAL A 550 18.00 36.15 12.97
C VAL A 550 19.25 35.71 12.21
N GLU A 551 19.59 34.43 12.21
CA GLU A 551 20.74 33.89 11.48
C GLU A 551 20.64 34.14 9.96
N PHE A 552 19.43 34.26 9.42
CA PHE A 552 19.20 34.58 8.01
C PHE A 552 19.38 36.07 7.67
N ALA A 553 19.69 36.94 8.64
CA ALA A 553 19.71 38.38 8.42
C ALA A 553 20.75 38.79 7.37
N SER A 554 21.95 38.20 7.43
CA SER A 554 23.06 38.50 6.51
C SER A 554 22.71 38.15 5.05
N ILE A 555 22.18 36.95 4.81
CA ILE A 555 21.79 36.49 3.47
C ILE A 555 20.60 37.28 2.90
N LEU A 556 19.75 37.82 3.77
CA LEU A 556 18.62 38.68 3.40
C LEU A 556 19.02 40.17 3.30
N GLY A 557 20.31 40.50 3.41
CA GLY A 557 20.81 41.87 3.30
C GLY A 557 20.32 42.80 4.42
N LEU A 558 20.07 42.26 5.61
CA LEU A 558 19.64 43.00 6.79
C LEU A 558 20.83 43.18 7.75
N THR A 559 21.19 44.42 8.03
CA THR A 559 22.26 44.77 8.98
C THR A 559 21.73 45.66 10.10
N LYS A 560 22.22 45.47 11.33
CA LYS A 560 22.00 46.43 12.44
C LYS A 560 22.77 47.74 12.20
N ASP A 561 23.83 47.67 11.39
CA ASP A 561 24.66 48.82 11.04
C ASP A 561 24.13 49.51 9.78
N LYS A 562 23.38 50.61 9.96
CA LYS A 562 22.84 51.44 8.87
C LYS A 562 23.95 52.22 8.13
N SER A 563 25.20 52.22 8.61
CA SER A 563 26.33 52.90 7.95
C SER A 563 26.81 52.19 6.68
N LEU A 564 26.60 50.87 6.56
CA LEU A 564 26.99 50.08 5.39
C LEU A 564 26.03 50.25 4.20
N LEU A 565 24.75 50.53 4.47
CA LEU A 565 23.72 50.77 3.44
C LEU A 565 23.84 52.15 2.77
N GLN A 566 24.47 53.14 3.42
CA GLN A 566 24.71 54.46 2.82
C GLN A 566 25.79 54.46 1.74
N ASN A 567 26.64 53.42 1.68
CA ASN A 567 27.73 53.31 0.71
C ASN A 567 27.42 52.41 -0.49
N TRP A 568 26.23 51.81 -0.56
CA TRP A 568 25.84 51.00 -1.71
C TRP A 568 25.09 51.85 -2.75
N THR A 569 25.80 52.18 -3.84
CA THR A 569 25.22 52.66 -5.09
C THR A 569 25.72 51.78 -6.24
N PRO A 570 24.91 51.53 -7.29
CA PRO A 570 25.35 50.79 -8.49
C PRO A 570 26.60 51.37 -9.17
N SER A 571 26.96 52.63 -8.88
CA SER A 571 28.19 53.24 -9.43
C SER A 571 29.46 52.74 -8.74
N ASN A 572 29.39 52.27 -7.49
CA ASN A 572 30.57 51.85 -6.72
C ASN A 572 31.09 50.48 -7.19
N ASP A 573 30.21 49.55 -7.57
CA ASP A 573 30.62 48.28 -8.19
C ASP A 573 31.20 48.48 -9.59
N ASN A 574 30.68 49.43 -10.38
CA ASN A 574 31.24 49.75 -11.69
C ASN A 574 32.63 50.40 -11.61
N LYS A 575 32.95 51.09 -10.51
CA LYS A 575 34.27 51.68 -10.28
C LYS A 575 35.26 50.63 -9.77
N ALA A 576 34.85 49.80 -8.80
CA ALA A 576 35.65 48.67 -8.31
C ALA A 576 35.93 47.64 -9.41
N ALA A 577 34.93 47.30 -10.24
CA ALA A 577 35.10 46.40 -11.39
C ALA A 577 36.00 47.01 -12.49
N LYS A 578 35.95 48.33 -12.71
CA LYS A 578 36.86 49.04 -13.64
C LYS A 578 38.29 49.12 -13.13
N GLU A 579 38.50 49.28 -11.82
CA GLU A 579 39.83 49.30 -11.21
C GLU A 579 40.45 47.89 -11.17
N LEU A 580 39.64 46.85 -10.90
CA LEU A 580 40.05 45.44 -11.05
C LEU A 580 40.40 45.10 -12.51
N PHE A 581 39.61 45.52 -13.49
CA PHE A 581 39.91 45.32 -14.92
C PHE A 581 41.15 46.09 -15.41
N LYS A 582 41.44 47.27 -14.84
CA LYS A 582 42.68 48.02 -15.15
C LYS A 582 43.92 47.34 -14.57
N SER A 583 43.86 46.92 -13.31
CA SER A 583 45.00 46.26 -12.64
C SER A 583 45.36 44.90 -13.27
N ALA A 584 44.37 44.19 -13.84
CA ALA A 584 44.59 42.92 -14.54
C ALA A 584 45.25 43.09 -15.93
N ASN A 585 45.20 44.28 -16.53
CA ASN A 585 45.70 44.55 -17.88
C ASN A 585 47.00 45.37 -17.93
N GLU A 586 47.52 45.85 -16.80
CA GLU A 586 48.82 46.55 -16.74
C GLU A 586 50.04 45.60 -16.68
N GLY A 587 49.83 44.28 -16.72
CA GLY A 587 50.89 43.27 -16.63
C GLY A 587 51.24 42.52 -17.93
N ILE A 588 50.56 42.77 -19.05
CA ILE A 588 50.77 42.01 -20.29
C ILE A 588 51.31 42.96 -21.37
N GLY A 589 52.64 42.97 -21.51
CA GLY A 589 53.32 43.59 -22.64
C GLY A 589 53.03 42.88 -23.97
N PRO A 590 53.32 43.54 -25.12
CA PRO A 590 52.87 43.06 -26.43
C PRO A 590 53.79 41.94 -26.95
N SER A 591 53.24 40.75 -27.13
CA SER A 591 53.75 39.70 -28.02
C SER A 591 52.55 38.85 -28.37
N GLY A 592 52.11 38.71 -29.61
CA GLY A 592 52.87 38.36 -30.79
C GLY A 592 51.95 37.37 -31.53
N VAL A 593 51.71 37.63 -32.79
CA VAL A 593 50.88 36.87 -33.71
C VAL A 593 51.27 35.39 -33.73
N HIS A 594 50.30 34.47 -33.74
CA HIS A 594 50.28 33.33 -34.66
C HIS A 594 48.88 32.70 -34.75
N GLU A 595 48.35 32.73 -35.98
CA GLU A 595 47.30 31.84 -36.48
C GLU A 595 47.80 30.38 -36.44
N ASP A 596 46.97 29.44 -35.99
CA ASP A 596 46.57 28.25 -36.75
C ASP A 596 45.73 27.27 -35.89
N PHE A 597 44.69 26.74 -36.56
CA PHE A 597 43.70 25.69 -36.22
C PHE A 597 42.43 26.03 -35.43
#